data_AF-A0A804RM11-F1
#
_entry.id   AF-A0A804RM11-F1
#
_cell.length_a   1.000
_cell.length_b   1.000
_cell.length_c   1.000
_cell.angle_alpha   90.00
_cell.angle_beta   90.00
_cell.angle_gamma   90.00
#
_symmetry.space_group_name_H-M   'P 1'
#
loop_
_entity.id
_entity.type
_entity.pdbx_description
1 polymer ?
#
loop_
_entity_poly.entity_id
_entity_poly.type
_entity_poly.pdbx_seq_one_letter_code
_entity_poly.pdbx_strand_id
1 'polypeptide(L)'
;MLNINLFRTDKGDNPDLIRESQRSRFASVELVDEVIALDKAWRERQFELDKIRQELNATSKKIGKLKASKQEEEAKKLMESTDEIKKRLTGKEVEV
;
A
#
# COMPACT_ATOMS: atom_id res chain seq x y z
N MET A 1 -21.64 -1.64 13.15
CA MET A 1 -20.31 -1.13 12.77
C MET A 1 -20.45 -0.30 11.50
N LEU A 2 -19.87 0.90 11.46
CA LEU A 2 -19.71 1.64 10.22
C LEU A 2 -18.64 0.93 9.38
N ASN A 3 -18.98 0.52 8.17
CA ASN A 3 -18.01 -0.06 7.25
C ASN A 3 -17.21 1.08 6.62
N ILE A 4 -15.88 1.03 6.69
CA ILE A 4 -15.01 2.02 6.03
C ILE A 4 -15.26 2.08 4.51
N ASN A 5 -15.77 1.00 3.92
CA ASN A 5 -16.17 0.99 2.51
C ASN A 5 -17.25 2.04 2.19
N LEU A 6 -18.11 2.42 3.14
CA LEU A 6 -19.15 3.44 2.92
C LEU A 6 -18.58 4.83 2.59
N PHE A 7 -17.33 5.09 2.98
CA PHE A 7 -16.62 6.32 2.66
C PHE A 7 -15.97 6.26 1.26
N ARG A 8 -15.97 5.10 0.59
CA ARG A 8 -15.20 4.86 -0.64
C ARG A 8 -16.11 4.90 -1.87
N THR A 9 -15.97 5.97 -2.66
CA THR A 9 -16.64 6.11 -3.97
C THR A 9 -16.26 5.00 -4.94
N ASP A 10 -14.99 4.57 -4.91
CA ASP A 10 -14.43 3.62 -5.89
C ASP A 10 -15.07 2.22 -5.79
N LYS A 11 -15.69 1.88 -4.65
CA LYS A 11 -16.36 0.59 -4.42
C LYS A 11 -17.86 0.60 -4.70
N GLY A 12 -18.41 1.71 -5.19
CA GLY A 12 -19.83 1.87 -5.48
C GLY A 12 -20.67 2.37 -4.30
N ASP A 13 -20.04 2.82 -3.21
CA ASP A 13 -20.71 3.43 -2.07
C ASP A 13 -20.70 4.97 -2.21
N ASN A 14 -21.72 5.63 -1.61
CA ASN A 14 -21.90 7.08 -1.70
C ASN A 14 -21.53 7.76 -0.37
N PRO A 15 -20.33 8.37 -0.24
CA PRO A 15 -19.97 9.14 0.95
C PRO A 15 -20.90 10.32 1.19
N ASP A 16 -21.63 10.78 0.18
CA ASP A 16 -22.64 11.84 0.29
C ASP A 16 -23.77 11.50 1.29
N LEU A 17 -24.15 10.22 1.40
CA LEU A 17 -25.11 9.78 2.41
C LEU A 17 -24.58 10.00 3.84
N ILE A 18 -23.26 9.83 4.04
CA ILE A 18 -22.60 10.08 5.30
C ILE A 18 -22.54 11.60 5.56
N ARG A 19 -22.20 12.39 4.54
CA ARG A 19 -22.18 13.86 4.62
C ARG A 19 -23.55 14.42 5.01
N GLU A 20 -24.62 13.91 4.39
CA GLU A 20 -26.00 14.29 4.71
C GLU A 20 -26.40 13.85 6.11
N SER A 21 -26.01 12.63 6.53
CA SER A 21 -26.25 12.15 7.89
C SER A 21 -25.55 13.04 8.94
N GLN A 22 -24.30 13.44 8.69
CA GLN A 22 -23.55 14.35 9.56
C GLN A 22 -24.20 15.74 9.60
N ARG A 23 -24.60 16.29 8.45
CA ARG A 23 -25.31 17.57 8.36
C ARG A 23 -26.62 17.55 9.15
N SER A 24 -27.40 16.48 9.03
CA SER A 24 -28.66 16.30 9.78
C SER A 24 -28.44 16.21 11.29
N ARG A 25 -27.27 15.71 11.72
CA ARG A 25 -26.87 15.64 13.14
C ARG A 25 -26.12 16.88 13.63
N PHE A 26 -26.03 17.93 12.80
CA PHE A 26 -25.23 19.13 13.09
C PHE A 26 -23.75 18.83 13.41
N ALA A 27 -23.22 17.75 12.83
CA ALA A 27 -21.83 17.37 12.93
C ALA A 27 -21.03 17.86 11.72
N SER A 28 -19.72 18.03 11.91
CA SER A 28 -18.83 18.50 10.86
C SER A 28 -18.74 17.50 9.70
N VAL A 29 -19.14 17.95 8.51
CA VAL A 29 -18.98 17.21 7.25
C VAL A 29 -17.50 17.10 6.88
N GLU A 30 -16.68 18.07 7.29
CA GLU A 30 -15.23 18.10 7.06
C GLU A 30 -14.53 16.84 7.61
N LEU A 31 -15.01 16.27 8.71
CA LEU A 31 -14.47 15.02 9.26
C LEU A 31 -14.65 13.84 8.30
N VAL A 32 -15.73 13.83 7.50
CA VAL A 32 -15.95 12.79 6.48
C VAL A 32 -14.89 12.91 5.39
N ASP A 33 -14.59 14.14 4.96
CA ASP A 33 -13.59 14.40 3.93
C ASP A 33 -12.17 14.10 4.44
N GLU A 34 -11.86 14.44 5.69
CA GLU A 34 -10.61 14.07 6.36
C GLU A 34 -10.42 12.55 6.44
N VAL A 35 -11.46 11.80 6.84
CA VAL A 35 -11.41 10.34 6.90
C VAL A 35 -11.18 9.74 5.51
N ILE A 36 -11.83 10.27 4.47
CA ILE A 36 -11.62 9.83 3.09
C ILE A 36 -10.19 10.10 2.65
N ALA A 37 -9.64 11.27 2.95
CA ALA A 37 -8.26 11.63 2.62
C ALA A 37 -7.24 10.74 3.35
N LEU A 38 -7.45 10.49 4.64
CA LEU A 38 -6.60 9.60 5.44
C LEU A 38 -6.67 8.14 4.95
N ASP A 39 -7.86 7.62 4.65
CA ASP A 39 -8.05 6.27 4.09
C ASP A 39 -7.34 6.14 2.73
N LYS A 40 -7.46 7.16 1.86
CA LYS A 40 -6.76 7.18 0.58
C LYS A 40 -5.24 7.17 0.76
N ALA A 41 -4.71 8.04 1.61
CA ALA A 41 -3.27 8.11 1.88
C ALA A 41 -2.74 6.82 2.52
N TRP A 42 -3.52 6.19 3.41
CA TRP A 42 -3.18 4.89 3.98
C TRP A 42 -3.15 3.78 2.92
N ARG A 43 -4.14 3.73 2.03
CA ARG A 43 -4.19 2.77 0.92
C ARG A 43 -3.04 2.95 -0.06
N GLU A 44 -2.69 4.18 -0.41
CA GLU A 44 -1.56 4.49 -1.29
C GLU A 44 -0.24 4.01 -0.65
N ARG A 45 0.00 4.32 0.63
CA ARG A 45 1.18 3.82 1.35
C ARG A 45 1.21 2.29 1.43
N GLN A 46 0.08 1.66 1.74
CA GLN A 46 -0.02 0.20 1.78
C GLN A 46 0.25 -0.43 0.42
N PHE A 47 -0.26 0.18 -0.66
CA PHE A 47 -0.01 -0.27 -2.03
C PHE A 47 1.47 -0.15 -2.41
N GLU A 48 2.13 0.96 -2.06
CA GLU A 48 3.57 1.13 -2.25
C GLU A 48 4.38 0.06 -1.50
N LEU A 49 4.04 -0.18 -0.23
CA LEU A 49 4.67 -1.21 0.59
C LEU A 49 4.52 -2.60 -0.03
N ASP A 50 3.31 -2.95 -0.45
CA ASP A 50 3.02 -4.24 -1.09
C ASP A 50 3.73 -4.38 -2.43
N LYS A 51 3.85 -3.30 -3.20
CA LYS A 51 4.62 -3.30 -4.46
C LYS A 51 6.10 -3.59 -4.21
N ILE A 52 6.71 -2.96 -3.19
CA ILE A 52 8.11 -3.22 -2.82
C ILE A 52 8.28 -4.69 -2.37
N ARG A 53 7.34 -5.21 -1.57
CA ARG A 53 7.34 -6.63 -1.16
C ARG A 53 7.20 -7.58 -2.35
N GLN A 54 6.35 -7.26 -3.32
CA GLN A 54 6.22 -8.01 -4.55
C GLN A 54 7.51 -8.00 -5.38
N GLU A 55 8.16 -6.84 -5.52
CA GLU A 55 9.46 -6.69 -6.20
C GLU A 55 10.56 -7.52 -5.52
N LEU A 56 10.61 -7.51 -4.18
CA LEU A 56 11.54 -8.33 -3.39
C LEU A 56 11.30 -9.83 -3.63
N ASN A 57 10.04 -10.26 -3.57
CA ASN A 57 9.66 -11.65 -3.77
C ASN A 57 9.93 -12.11 -5.20
N ALA A 58 9.66 -11.26 -6.20
CA ALA A 58 9.93 -11.55 -7.60
C ALA A 58 11.45 -11.68 -7.84
N THR A 59 12.25 -10.77 -7.28
CA THR A 59 13.72 -10.80 -7.39
C THR A 59 14.29 -12.03 -6.68
N SER A 60 13.78 -12.38 -5.49
CA SER A 60 14.18 -13.58 -4.75
C SER A 60 13.89 -14.87 -5.54
N LYS A 61 12.73 -14.96 -6.22
CA LYS A 61 12.42 -16.07 -7.13
C LYS A 61 13.38 -16.13 -8.32
N LYS A 62 13.77 -14.99 -8.89
CA LYS A 62 14.76 -14.93 -9.98
C LYS A 62 16.13 -15.40 -9.50
N ILE A 63 16.60 -14.98 -8.31
CA ILE A 63 17.86 -15.43 -7.71
C ILE A 63 17.86 -16.96 -7.55
N GLY A 64 16.78 -17.54 -7.03
CA GLY A 64 16.66 -18.99 -6.89
C GLY A 64 16.79 -19.73 -8.22
N LYS A 65 16.18 -19.21 -9.29
CA LYS A 65 16.30 -19.77 -10.64
C LYS A 65 17.72 -19.64 -11.20
N LEU A 66 18.35 -18.47 -11.06
CA LEU A 66 19.73 -18.23 -11.54
C LEU A 66 20.75 -19.12 -10.82
N LYS A 67 20.61 -19.30 -9.49
CA LYS A 67 21.44 -20.23 -8.72
C LYS A 67 21.26 -21.67 -9.18
N ALA A 68 20.04 -22.10 -9.49
CA ALA A 68 19.79 -23.42 -10.06
C ALA A 68 20.44 -23.58 -11.45
N SER A 69 20.47 -22.52 -12.26
CA SER A 69 21.15 -22.47 -13.56
C SER A 69 22.67 -22.29 -13.48
N LYS A 70 23.28 -22.29 -12.29
CA LYS A 70 24.72 -22.04 -12.05
C LYS A 70 25.22 -20.67 -12.55
N GLN A 71 24.33 -19.69 -12.69
CA GLN A 71 24.67 -18.31 -13.03
C GLN A 71 24.97 -17.51 -11.75
N GLU A 72 26.11 -17.80 -11.11
CA GLU A 72 26.48 -17.20 -9.82
C GLU A 72 26.63 -15.68 -9.87
N GLU A 73 27.24 -15.16 -10.94
CA GLU A 73 27.48 -13.72 -11.09
C GLU A 73 26.19 -12.91 -11.27
N GLU A 74 25.23 -13.43 -12.05
CA GLU A 74 23.90 -12.80 -12.19
C GLU A 74 23.10 -12.91 -10.88
N ALA A 75 23.22 -14.02 -10.16
CA ALA A 75 22.59 -14.19 -8.86
C ALA A 75 23.14 -13.21 -7.82
N LYS A 76 24.47 -12.97 -7.78
CA LYS A 76 25.08 -11.98 -6.89
C LYS A 76 24.59 -10.56 -7.18
N LYS A 77 24.57 -10.15 -8.45
CA LYS A 77 24.04 -8.84 -8.87
C LYS A 77 22.58 -8.63 -8.46
N LEU A 78 21.75 -9.68 -8.58
CA LEU A 78 20.37 -9.60 -8.09
C LEU A 78 20.28 -9.60 -6.57
N MET A 79 21.20 -10.26 -5.85
CA MET A 79 21.23 -10.19 -4.38
C MET A 79 21.54 -8.76 -3.91
N GLU A 80 22.50 -8.09 -4.54
CA GLU A 80 22.79 -6.67 -4.25
C GLU A 80 21.54 -5.79 -4.46
N SER A 81 20.80 -5.99 -5.55
CA SER A 81 19.55 -5.25 -5.76
C SER A 81 18.45 -5.61 -4.76
N THR A 82 18.40 -6.85 -4.24
CA THR A 82 17.46 -7.16 -3.15
C THR A 82 17.78 -6.42 -1.86
N ASP A 83 19.06 -6.15 -1.57
CA ASP A 83 19.43 -5.41 -0.37
C ASP A 83 19.08 -3.92 -0.49
N GLU A 84 19.14 -3.35 -1.69
CA GLU A 84 18.57 -2.02 -1.96
C GLU A 84 17.05 -1.99 -1.80
N ILE A 85 16.33 -3.00 -2.31
CA ILE A 85 14.88 -3.11 -2.15
C ILE A 85 14.50 -3.26 -0.68
N LYS A 86 15.26 -4.04 0.11
CA LYS A 86 15.06 -4.15 1.57
C LYS A 86 15.25 -2.81 2.28
N LYS A 87 16.28 -2.03 1.92
CA LYS A 87 16.48 -0.68 2.48
C LYS A 87 15.30 0.24 2.18
N ARG A 88 14.77 0.19 0.94
CA ARG A 88 13.55 0.94 0.57
C ARG A 88 12.33 0.46 1.36
N LEU A 89 12.20 -0.86 1.58
CA LEU A 89 11.13 -1.44 2.38
C LEU A 89 11.18 -0.93 3.82
N THR A 90 12.35 -1.04 4.48
CA THR A 90 12.53 -0.56 5.87
C THR A 90 12.31 0.94 5.97
N GLY A 91 12.79 1.74 5.00
CA GLY A 91 12.52 3.17 4.97
C GLY A 91 11.02 3.50 4.93
N LYS A 92 10.25 2.76 4.11
CA LYS A 92 8.79 2.94 4.01
C LYS A 92 8.03 2.40 5.20
N GLU A 93 8.48 1.31 5.82
CA GLU A 93 7.86 0.77 7.04
C GLU A 93 8.03 1.70 8.25
N VAL A 94 9.08 2.52 8.29
CA VAL A 94 9.29 3.54 9.34
C VAL A 94 8.44 4.79 9.10
N GLU A 95 8.03 5.07 7.86
CA GLU A 95 7.13 6.18 7.52
C GLU A 95 5.64 5.90 7.85
N VAL A 96 5.27 4.65 8.14
CA VAL A 96 3.91 4.21 8.48
C VAL A 96 3.69 4.24 9.99
#